data_AF-A0A7W5K051-F1
#
_entry.id   AF-A0A7W5K051-F1
#
_cell.length_a   1.000
_cell.length_b   1.000
_cell.length_c   1.000
_cell.angle_alpha   90.00
_cell.angle_beta   90.00
_cell.angle_gamma   90.00
#
_symmetry.space_group_name_H-M   'P 1'
#
loop_
_entity.id
_entity.type
_entity.pdbx_description
1 polymer ?
#
loop_
_entity_poly.entity_id
_entity_poly.type
_entity_poly.pdbx_seq_one_letter_code
_entity_poly.pdbx_strand_id
1 'polypeptide(L)'
;MSAAPRIDAPFLLGMMRLHEVPALHVPGRLADWIEARLDEGLGWFDHADIYGDGQGEALFGAALRARPALAGRVKVVTKAGIVTPERDASRVGHQDTGVKHYDSSPAALTRAIDAALSRLGVERLDHFLIHRPDPLMEAAATGRALDDAIAAGKIGAAGVSNFLPEQWRRLQAAMHHRLEAHQLQLSLDHATPLFDGRYDALVADGLAPLVWSPLGGGRVFQGPAVGLLDHLAGVHGATPAGVALAWLRALPGRPVPVIGSLRAERIDDLARDADLSLVRPEWYALLEAARGHPVA
;
A
#
# COMPACT_ATOMS: atom_id res chain seq x y z
N MET A 1 -12.89 -18.27 14.47
CA MET A 1 -12.35 -17.44 13.35
C MET A 1 -10.88 -17.17 13.61
N SER A 2 -10.01 -17.35 12.62
CA SER A 2 -8.60 -16.92 12.72
C SER A 2 -8.56 -15.40 12.92
N ALA A 3 -7.65 -14.91 13.75
CA ALA A 3 -7.39 -13.47 13.84
C ALA A 3 -6.98 -12.90 12.47
N ALA A 4 -7.31 -11.64 12.21
CA ALA A 4 -6.88 -10.93 11.01
C ALA A 4 -5.34 -10.93 10.89
N PRO A 5 -4.78 -11.12 9.68
CA PRO A 5 -3.33 -11.05 9.48
C PRO A 5 -2.80 -9.67 9.88
N ARG A 6 -1.95 -9.61 10.91
CA ARG A 6 -1.36 -8.34 11.37
C ARG A 6 -0.16 -7.98 10.52
N ILE A 7 -0.12 -6.74 10.04
CA ILE A 7 1.01 -6.22 9.28
C ILE A 7 2.18 -5.97 10.24
N ASP A 8 3.19 -6.82 10.14
CA ASP A 8 4.32 -6.98 11.05
C ASP A 8 5.65 -6.84 10.30
N ALA A 9 5.82 -5.75 9.55
CA ALA A 9 7.04 -5.49 8.79
C ALA A 9 7.47 -4.02 8.90
N PRO A 10 8.78 -3.72 8.76
CA PRO A 10 9.27 -2.34 8.76
C PRO A 10 8.75 -1.54 7.55
N PHE A 11 8.42 -2.23 6.46
CA PHE A 11 7.76 -1.69 5.28
C PHE A 11 7.21 -2.83 4.39
N LEU A 12 6.32 -2.46 3.47
CA LEU A 12 5.78 -3.30 2.41
C LEU A 12 6.56 -3.06 1.10
N LEU A 13 6.63 -4.08 0.26
CA LEU A 13 7.18 -3.96 -1.10
C LEU A 13 6.05 -3.67 -2.08
N GLY A 14 6.04 -2.46 -2.66
CA GLY A 14 5.02 -2.00 -3.61
C GLY A 14 5.29 -2.45 -5.03
N MET A 15 4.36 -3.20 -5.62
CA MET A 15 4.50 -3.86 -6.92
C MET A 15 3.95 -3.04 -8.09
N MET A 16 3.61 -1.77 -7.86
CA MET A 16 3.04 -0.85 -8.87
C MET A 16 3.86 -0.80 -10.16
N ARG A 17 5.19 -0.73 -10.04
CA ARG A 17 6.12 -0.59 -11.18
C ARG A 17 6.71 -1.92 -11.66
N LEU A 18 6.20 -3.07 -11.19
CA LEU A 18 6.76 -4.37 -11.59
C LEU A 18 6.74 -4.56 -13.11
N HIS A 19 5.65 -4.17 -13.76
CA HIS A 19 5.48 -4.21 -15.21
C HIS A 19 6.42 -3.27 -16.00
N GLU A 20 7.11 -2.36 -15.32
CA GLU A 20 8.08 -1.41 -15.90
C GLU A 20 9.52 -1.94 -15.82
N VAL A 21 9.74 -3.14 -15.25
CA VAL A 21 11.07 -3.71 -15.05
C VAL A 21 11.22 -5.01 -15.86
N PRO A 22 11.54 -4.93 -17.17
CA PRO A 22 11.64 -6.09 -18.05
C PRO A 22 12.53 -7.21 -17.53
N ALA A 23 13.60 -6.87 -16.80
CA ALA A 23 14.49 -7.86 -16.19
C ALA A 23 13.74 -8.82 -15.26
N LEU A 24 12.71 -8.36 -14.55
CA LEU A 24 11.88 -9.13 -13.62
C LEU A 24 10.65 -9.76 -14.30
N HIS A 25 10.49 -9.67 -15.62
CA HIS A 25 9.39 -10.33 -16.32
C HIS A 25 9.64 -11.84 -16.51
N VAL A 26 10.90 -12.28 -16.35
CA VAL A 26 11.26 -13.70 -16.38
C VAL A 26 10.84 -14.35 -15.05
N PRO A 27 9.90 -15.32 -15.04
CA PRO A 27 9.31 -15.84 -13.80
C PRO A 27 10.34 -16.37 -12.79
N GLY A 28 11.36 -17.10 -13.26
CA GLY A 28 12.42 -17.62 -12.39
C GLY A 28 13.22 -16.50 -11.70
N ARG A 29 13.57 -15.43 -12.44
CA ARG A 29 14.32 -14.31 -11.87
C ARG A 29 13.49 -13.52 -10.85
N LEU A 30 12.20 -13.32 -11.12
CA LEU A 30 11.33 -12.70 -10.14
C LEU A 30 11.12 -13.61 -8.92
N ALA A 31 11.06 -14.92 -9.08
CA ALA A 31 10.98 -15.86 -7.96
C ALA A 31 12.23 -15.79 -7.08
N ASP A 32 13.43 -15.77 -7.68
CA ASP A 32 14.70 -15.59 -6.95
C ASP A 32 14.71 -14.25 -6.20
N TRP A 33 14.22 -13.18 -6.85
CA TRP A 33 14.10 -11.87 -6.22
C TRP A 33 13.12 -11.88 -5.04
N ILE A 34 11.96 -12.53 -5.17
CA ILE A 34 10.97 -12.68 -4.08
C ILE A 34 11.57 -13.49 -2.93
N GLU A 35 12.24 -14.60 -3.23
CA GLU A 35 12.89 -15.46 -2.22
C GLU A 35 13.93 -14.69 -1.41
N ALA A 36 14.78 -13.90 -2.06
CA ALA A 36 15.74 -13.04 -1.36
C ALA A 36 15.07 -12.06 -0.38
N ARG A 37 13.96 -11.43 -0.79
CA ARG A 37 13.18 -10.53 0.10
C ARG A 37 12.57 -11.27 1.28
N LEU A 38 12.06 -12.48 1.05
CA LEU A 38 11.53 -13.33 2.11
C LEU A 38 12.61 -13.73 3.12
N ASP A 39 13.83 -14.01 2.65
CA ASP A 39 14.97 -14.37 3.51
C ASP A 39 15.47 -13.18 4.34
N GLU A 40 15.25 -11.95 3.88
CA GLU A 40 15.44 -10.70 4.64
C GLU A 40 14.30 -10.40 5.64
N GLY A 41 13.26 -11.25 5.69
CA GLY A 41 12.07 -11.03 6.52
C GLY A 41 11.05 -10.07 5.93
N LEU A 42 11.21 -9.67 4.66
CA LEU A 42 10.29 -8.77 3.94
C LEU A 42 9.23 -9.56 3.19
N GLY A 43 8.22 -10.02 3.93
CA GLY A 43 7.18 -10.92 3.40
C GLY A 43 5.92 -10.26 2.82
N TRP A 44 5.75 -8.94 2.96
CA TRP A 44 4.52 -8.26 2.54
C TRP A 44 4.64 -7.54 1.20
N PHE A 45 3.73 -7.85 0.28
CA PHE A 45 3.70 -7.32 -1.09
C PHE A 45 2.40 -6.58 -1.36
N ASP A 46 2.50 -5.32 -1.80
CA ASP A 46 1.37 -4.44 -2.10
C ASP A 46 1.10 -4.38 -3.61
N HIS A 47 -0.08 -4.83 -4.00
CA HIS A 47 -0.60 -4.92 -5.36
C HIS A 47 -1.85 -4.05 -5.54
N ALA A 48 -2.31 -3.93 -6.78
CA ALA A 48 -3.65 -3.50 -7.12
C ALA A 48 -3.98 -4.06 -8.50
N ASP A 49 -5.27 -4.28 -8.75
CA ASP A 49 -5.76 -4.79 -10.02
C ASP A 49 -5.36 -3.92 -11.22
N ILE A 50 -5.29 -2.60 -11.07
CA ILE A 50 -4.94 -1.66 -12.14
C ILE A 50 -3.43 -1.52 -12.38
N TYR A 51 -2.55 -2.09 -11.54
CA TYR A 51 -1.10 -1.95 -11.72
C TYR A 51 -0.62 -2.66 -12.98
N GLY A 52 -0.16 -1.88 -13.96
CA GLY A 52 0.16 -2.38 -15.30
C GLY A 52 -1.04 -3.03 -15.98
N ASP A 53 -2.27 -2.58 -15.70
CA ASP A 53 -3.50 -3.23 -16.14
C ASP A 53 -3.60 -4.71 -15.72
N GLY A 54 -3.17 -5.03 -14.50
CA GLY A 54 -3.19 -6.38 -13.93
C GLY A 54 -1.94 -7.19 -14.24
N GLN A 55 -1.03 -6.67 -15.06
CA GLN A 55 0.27 -7.31 -15.33
C GLN A 55 1.11 -7.46 -14.06
N GLY A 56 1.03 -6.52 -13.11
CA GLY A 56 1.78 -6.63 -11.85
C GLY A 56 1.43 -7.90 -11.07
N GLU A 57 0.13 -8.20 -10.92
CA GLU A 57 -0.34 -9.44 -10.27
C GLU A 57 -0.01 -10.68 -11.11
N ALA A 58 -0.16 -10.61 -12.43
CA ALA A 58 0.09 -11.74 -13.33
C ALA A 58 1.57 -12.16 -13.36
N LEU A 59 2.49 -11.18 -13.41
CA LEU A 59 3.93 -11.40 -13.34
C LEU A 59 4.33 -12.03 -12.00
N PHE A 60 3.83 -11.47 -10.89
CA PHE A 60 4.09 -12.00 -9.56
C PHE A 60 3.57 -13.44 -9.41
N GLY A 61 2.34 -13.71 -9.84
CA GLY A 61 1.81 -15.07 -9.80
C GLY A 61 2.52 -16.04 -10.75
N ALA A 62 3.06 -15.57 -11.87
CA ALA A 62 3.91 -16.42 -12.73
C ALA A 62 5.19 -16.84 -12.00
N ALA A 63 5.80 -15.94 -11.22
CA ALA A 63 6.94 -16.26 -10.37
C ALA A 63 6.59 -17.28 -9.28
N LEU A 64 5.45 -17.11 -8.60
CA LEU A 64 4.98 -18.09 -7.61
C LEU A 64 4.71 -19.47 -8.24
N ARG A 65 4.15 -19.53 -9.45
CA ARG A 65 3.98 -20.80 -10.19
C ARG A 65 5.31 -21.44 -10.58
N ALA A 66 6.34 -20.64 -10.88
CA ALA A 66 7.69 -21.14 -11.14
C ALA A 66 8.40 -21.65 -9.86
N ARG A 67 7.98 -21.18 -8.68
CA ARG A 67 8.47 -21.60 -7.37
C ARG A 67 7.34 -21.75 -6.34
N PRO A 68 6.52 -22.82 -6.40
CA PRO A 68 5.30 -22.95 -5.59
C PRO A 68 5.53 -22.87 -4.07
N ALA A 69 6.71 -23.25 -3.59
CA ALA A 69 7.07 -23.16 -2.17
C ALA A 69 7.04 -21.72 -1.61
N LEU A 70 7.10 -20.69 -2.46
CA LEU A 70 7.02 -19.30 -2.04
C LEU A 70 5.58 -18.86 -1.72
N ALA A 71 4.56 -19.50 -2.31
CA ALA A 71 3.17 -19.05 -2.21
C ALA A 71 2.65 -19.01 -0.75
N GLY A 72 3.10 -19.93 0.10
CA GLY A 72 2.75 -19.95 1.53
C GLY A 72 3.60 -19.02 2.41
N ARG A 73 4.63 -18.37 1.84
CA ARG A 73 5.54 -17.46 2.57
C ARG A 73 5.23 -15.98 2.30
N VAL A 74 4.64 -15.68 1.14
CA VAL A 74 4.26 -14.31 0.77
C VAL A 74 2.97 -13.91 1.48
N LYS A 75 2.90 -12.64 1.88
CA LYS A 75 1.70 -12.00 2.41
C LYS A 75 1.26 -10.91 1.43
N VAL A 76 0.01 -10.93 0.98
CA VAL A 76 -0.46 -10.07 -0.12
C VAL A 76 -1.49 -9.07 0.36
N VAL A 77 -1.22 -7.80 0.09
CA VAL A 77 -2.21 -6.74 0.06
C VAL A 77 -2.56 -6.46 -1.39
N THR A 78 -3.82 -6.51 -1.78
CA THR A 78 -4.25 -5.99 -3.09
C THR A 78 -5.45 -5.06 -2.97
N LYS A 79 -5.81 -4.40 -4.07
CA LYS A 79 -6.83 -3.36 -4.10
C LYS A 79 -7.61 -3.42 -5.40
N ALA A 80 -8.86 -3.00 -5.34
CA ALA A 80 -9.69 -2.78 -6.53
C ALA A 80 -10.70 -1.64 -6.34
N GLY A 81 -11.45 -1.34 -7.39
CA GLY A 81 -12.51 -0.32 -7.40
C GLY A 81 -12.23 0.87 -8.32
N ILE A 82 -11.11 0.89 -9.03
CA ILE A 82 -10.84 1.85 -10.12
C ILE A 82 -11.03 1.13 -11.45
N VAL A 83 -11.90 1.66 -12.30
CA VAL A 83 -12.10 1.19 -13.66
C VAL A 83 -11.35 2.13 -14.60
N THR A 84 -10.37 1.60 -15.34
CA THR A 84 -9.66 2.37 -16.37
C THR A 84 -10.49 2.46 -17.65
N PRO A 85 -10.24 3.44 -18.53
CA PRO A 85 -10.94 3.55 -19.82
C PRO A 85 -10.95 2.26 -20.64
N GLU A 86 -9.86 1.50 -20.59
CA GLU A 86 -9.68 0.24 -21.33
C GLU A 86 -10.50 -0.92 -20.75
N ARG A 87 -10.81 -0.87 -19.45
CA ARG A 87 -11.63 -1.86 -18.74
C ARG A 87 -13.11 -1.57 -18.76
N ASP A 88 -13.50 -0.34 -19.11
CA ASP A 88 -14.89 0.06 -19.15
C ASP A 88 -15.61 -0.53 -20.37
N ALA A 89 -16.48 -1.49 -20.11
CA ALA A 89 -17.30 -2.16 -21.12
C ALA A 89 -18.66 -1.48 -21.38
N SER A 90 -18.97 -0.39 -20.67
CA SER A 90 -20.32 0.20 -20.65
C SER A 90 -20.71 0.92 -21.95
N ARG A 91 -19.75 1.27 -22.83
CA ARG A 91 -19.96 2.00 -24.10
C ARG A 91 -20.88 3.22 -23.94
N VAL A 92 -20.71 3.98 -22.85
CA VAL A 92 -21.54 5.15 -22.56
C VAL A 92 -21.02 6.35 -23.37
N GLY A 93 -21.82 6.80 -24.35
CA GLY A 93 -21.57 7.99 -25.16
C GLY A 93 -21.08 7.70 -26.58
N HIS A 94 -21.17 8.69 -27.48
CA HIS A 94 -20.72 8.62 -28.89
C HIS A 94 -19.18 8.59 -29.05
N GLN A 95 -18.44 8.08 -28.06
CA GLN A 95 -16.99 7.99 -28.09
C GLN A 95 -16.55 6.53 -28.09
N ASP A 96 -15.56 6.20 -28.93
CA ASP A 96 -15.00 4.85 -29.06
C ASP A 96 -14.10 4.45 -27.86
N THR A 97 -14.04 5.27 -26.81
CA THR A 97 -13.19 5.06 -25.63
C THR A 97 -14.02 5.08 -24.35
N GLY A 98 -13.83 4.08 -23.48
CA GLY A 98 -14.49 4.01 -22.18
C GLY A 98 -14.12 5.16 -21.24
N VAL A 99 -14.86 5.30 -20.14
CA VAL A 99 -14.69 6.37 -19.16
C VAL A 99 -14.00 5.82 -17.92
N LYS A 100 -12.98 6.53 -17.42
CA LYS A 100 -12.38 6.21 -16.13
C LYS A 100 -13.36 6.55 -15.00
N HIS A 101 -13.71 5.56 -14.19
CA HIS A 101 -14.66 5.73 -13.07
C HIS A 101 -14.32 4.81 -11.88
N TYR A 102 -15.15 4.86 -10.84
CA TYR A 102 -15.08 3.94 -9.71
C TYR A 102 -16.25 2.96 -9.76
N ASP A 103 -15.99 1.71 -9.38
CA ASP A 103 -17.01 0.69 -9.20
C ASP A 103 -16.70 -0.11 -7.94
N SER A 104 -17.31 0.30 -6.84
CA SER A 104 -17.24 -0.39 -5.54
C SER A 104 -18.45 -1.31 -5.29
N SER A 105 -19.20 -1.65 -6.35
CA SER A 105 -20.37 -2.51 -6.23
C SER A 105 -19.99 -3.93 -5.76
N PRO A 106 -20.89 -4.64 -5.05
CA PRO A 106 -20.65 -6.01 -4.60
C PRO A 106 -20.15 -6.94 -5.70
N ALA A 107 -20.79 -6.88 -6.88
CA ALA A 107 -20.43 -7.75 -8.00
C ALA A 107 -19.05 -7.43 -8.56
N ALA A 108 -18.67 -6.15 -8.62
CA ALA A 108 -17.34 -5.74 -9.08
C ALA A 108 -16.24 -6.16 -8.11
N LEU A 109 -16.43 -5.94 -6.80
CA LEU A 109 -15.44 -6.32 -5.80
C LEU A 109 -15.27 -7.85 -5.72
N THR A 110 -16.36 -8.62 -5.74
CA THR A 110 -16.28 -10.09 -5.77
C THR A 110 -15.50 -10.59 -7.00
N ARG A 111 -15.79 -10.06 -8.20
CA ARG A 111 -15.04 -10.40 -9.41
C ARG A 111 -13.56 -10.00 -9.28
N ALA A 112 -13.26 -8.84 -8.72
CA ALA A 112 -11.90 -8.37 -8.56
C ALA A 112 -11.09 -9.25 -7.59
N ILE A 113 -11.68 -9.67 -6.48
CA ILE A 113 -11.07 -10.60 -5.52
C ILE A 113 -10.75 -11.94 -6.21
N ASP A 114 -11.72 -12.53 -6.90
CA ASP A 114 -11.53 -13.81 -7.59
C ASP A 114 -10.47 -13.73 -8.69
N ALA A 115 -10.46 -12.62 -9.44
CA ALA A 115 -9.47 -12.39 -10.46
C ALA A 115 -8.07 -12.16 -9.87
N ALA A 116 -7.95 -11.47 -8.75
CA ALA A 116 -6.66 -11.26 -8.07
C ALA A 116 -6.10 -12.59 -7.54
N LEU A 117 -6.90 -13.39 -6.83
CA LEU A 117 -6.52 -14.75 -6.38
C LEU A 117 -5.97 -15.59 -7.54
N SER A 118 -6.69 -15.59 -8.67
CA SER A 118 -6.29 -16.32 -9.88
C SER A 118 -4.99 -15.78 -10.50
N ARG A 119 -4.87 -14.47 -10.70
CA ARG A 119 -3.66 -13.86 -11.30
C ARG A 119 -2.42 -14.10 -10.45
N LEU A 120 -2.54 -13.85 -9.14
CA LEU A 120 -1.47 -14.03 -8.15
C LEU A 120 -1.16 -15.50 -7.89
N GLY A 121 -2.11 -16.41 -8.11
CA GLY A 121 -1.91 -17.83 -7.83
C GLY A 121 -1.78 -18.13 -6.33
N VAL A 122 -2.57 -17.44 -5.50
CA VAL A 122 -2.64 -17.63 -4.05
C VAL A 122 -4.05 -18.07 -3.64
N GLU A 123 -4.16 -18.84 -2.57
CA GLU A 123 -5.46 -19.33 -2.07
C GLU A 123 -6.24 -18.26 -1.30
N ARG A 124 -5.53 -17.28 -0.73
CA ARG A 124 -6.09 -16.20 0.08
C ARG A 124 -5.27 -14.93 -0.10
N LEU A 125 -5.95 -13.80 -0.16
CA LEU A 125 -5.33 -12.47 -0.03
C LEU A 125 -5.26 -12.13 1.46
N ASP A 126 -4.12 -11.70 2.01
CA ASP A 126 -4.04 -11.32 3.42
C ASP A 126 -4.89 -10.09 3.71
N HIS A 127 -4.81 -9.08 2.85
CA HIS A 127 -5.66 -7.89 2.90
C HIS A 127 -6.20 -7.52 1.52
N PHE A 128 -7.47 -7.13 1.47
CA PHE A 128 -8.08 -6.53 0.29
C PHE A 128 -8.58 -5.12 0.62
N LEU A 129 -8.17 -4.12 -0.16
CA LEU A 129 -8.54 -2.73 0.06
C LEU A 129 -9.48 -2.22 -1.05
N ILE A 130 -10.47 -1.41 -0.68
CA ILE A 130 -11.12 -0.53 -1.67
C ILE A 130 -10.14 0.60 -2.01
N HIS A 131 -9.75 0.70 -3.28
CA HIS A 131 -8.60 1.48 -3.73
C HIS A 131 -8.83 3.01 -3.64
N ARG A 132 -10.05 3.48 -3.86
CA ARG A 132 -10.44 4.90 -3.76
C ARG A 132 -11.87 5.01 -3.23
N PRO A 133 -12.22 6.11 -2.55
CA PRO A 133 -13.60 6.36 -2.17
C PRO A 133 -14.46 6.58 -3.41
N ASP A 134 -15.47 5.74 -3.56
CA ASP A 134 -16.47 5.83 -4.60
C ASP A 134 -17.69 6.62 -4.07
N PRO A 135 -18.03 7.78 -4.67
CA PRO A 135 -19.22 8.54 -4.29
C PRO A 135 -20.53 7.77 -4.42
N LEU A 136 -20.58 6.75 -5.29
CA LEU A 136 -21.75 5.90 -5.54
C LEU A 136 -21.73 4.61 -4.70
N MET A 137 -20.80 4.49 -3.74
CA MET A 137 -20.71 3.30 -2.89
C MET A 137 -21.95 3.15 -2.00
N GLU A 138 -22.70 2.08 -2.23
CA GLU A 138 -23.77 1.61 -1.37
C GLU A 138 -23.19 0.82 -0.19
N ALA A 139 -22.77 1.55 0.86
CA ALA A 139 -21.99 1.02 1.99
C ALA A 139 -22.55 -0.28 2.60
N ALA A 140 -23.87 -0.40 2.75
CA ALA A 140 -24.51 -1.61 3.27
C ALA A 140 -24.29 -2.84 2.38
N ALA A 141 -24.40 -2.68 1.07
CA ALA A 141 -24.21 -3.77 0.12
C ALA A 141 -22.72 -4.09 -0.05
N THR A 142 -21.87 -3.06 -0.18
CA THR A 142 -20.41 -3.20 -0.29
C THR A 142 -19.82 -3.86 0.96
N GLY A 143 -20.25 -3.45 2.16
CA GLY A 143 -19.81 -4.04 3.43
C GLY A 143 -20.11 -5.53 3.53
N ARG A 144 -21.34 -5.94 3.19
CA ARG A 144 -21.72 -7.36 3.13
C ARG A 144 -20.84 -8.17 2.18
N ALA A 145 -20.51 -7.64 1.00
CA ALA A 145 -19.65 -8.35 0.05
C ALA A 145 -18.23 -8.58 0.60
N LEU A 146 -17.69 -7.62 1.34
CA LEU A 146 -16.40 -7.76 2.02
C LEU A 146 -16.48 -8.78 3.16
N ASP A 147 -17.56 -8.74 3.96
CA ASP A 147 -17.77 -9.73 5.03
C ASP A 147 -17.90 -11.15 4.48
N ASP A 148 -18.67 -11.33 3.40
CA ASP A 148 -18.83 -12.62 2.71
C ASP A 148 -17.49 -13.14 2.19
N ALA A 149 -16.63 -12.25 1.64
CA ALA A 149 -15.30 -12.64 1.17
C ALA A 149 -14.37 -13.06 2.33
N ILE A 150 -14.48 -12.42 3.50
CA ILE A 150 -13.76 -12.83 4.72
C ILE A 150 -14.27 -14.18 5.21
N ALA A 151 -15.59 -14.35 5.30
CA ALA A 151 -16.22 -15.59 5.75
C ALA A 151 -15.93 -16.79 4.83
N ALA A 152 -15.84 -16.54 3.51
CA ALA A 152 -15.42 -17.53 2.52
C ALA A 152 -13.92 -17.84 2.54
N GLY A 153 -13.12 -17.13 3.35
CA GLY A 153 -11.67 -17.33 3.45
C GLY A 153 -10.87 -16.79 2.27
N LYS A 154 -11.51 -16.08 1.32
CA LYS A 154 -10.85 -15.50 0.13
C LYS A 154 -9.94 -14.34 0.49
N ILE A 155 -10.35 -13.54 1.48
CA ILE A 155 -9.55 -12.43 2.01
C ILE A 155 -9.36 -12.59 3.51
N GLY A 156 -8.23 -12.13 4.04
CA GLY A 156 -7.90 -12.22 5.45
C GLY A 156 -8.43 -11.08 6.28
N ALA A 157 -8.44 -9.90 5.68
CA ALA A 157 -8.99 -8.69 6.23
C ALA A 157 -9.40 -7.75 5.10
N ALA A 158 -10.35 -6.88 5.41
CA ALA A 158 -10.73 -5.77 4.55
C ALA A 158 -10.08 -4.47 5.04
N GLY A 159 -9.84 -3.57 4.11
CA GLY A 159 -9.41 -2.21 4.41
C GLY A 159 -9.81 -1.25 3.30
N VAL A 160 -9.30 -0.02 3.39
CA VAL A 160 -9.63 1.06 2.45
C VAL A 160 -8.38 1.84 2.06
N SER A 161 -8.45 2.64 1.01
CA SER A 161 -7.35 3.48 0.57
C SER A 161 -7.85 4.87 0.16
N ASN A 162 -7.24 5.90 0.73
CA ASN A 162 -7.53 7.32 0.47
C ASN A 162 -8.95 7.79 0.87
N PHE A 163 -9.63 7.07 1.75
CA PHE A 163 -10.93 7.48 2.29
C PHE A 163 -10.74 8.62 3.30
N LEU A 164 -11.77 9.47 3.45
CA LEU A 164 -11.96 10.41 4.55
C LEU A 164 -12.62 9.75 5.76
N PRO A 165 -12.51 10.32 6.98
CA PRO A 165 -12.99 9.69 8.21
C PRO A 165 -14.41 9.14 8.14
N GLU A 166 -15.35 10.00 7.77
CA GLU A 166 -16.75 9.60 7.71
C GLU A 166 -17.06 8.63 6.57
N GLN A 167 -16.20 8.54 5.54
CA GLN A 167 -16.39 7.58 4.46
C GLN A 167 -16.07 6.15 4.92
N TRP A 168 -14.96 5.94 5.65
CA TRP A 168 -14.62 4.59 6.13
C TRP A 168 -15.47 4.20 7.34
N ARG A 169 -15.84 5.14 8.21
CA ARG A 169 -16.77 4.89 9.33
C ARG A 169 -18.15 4.46 8.84
N ARG A 170 -18.65 5.09 7.78
CA ARG A 170 -19.89 4.68 7.11
C ARG A 170 -19.81 3.24 6.59
N LEU A 171 -18.68 2.84 5.99
CA LEU A 171 -18.47 1.45 5.56
C LEU A 171 -18.34 0.49 6.75
N GLN A 172 -17.55 0.84 7.77
CA GLN A 172 -17.38 0.03 8.98
C GLN A 172 -18.70 -0.22 9.69
N ALA A 173 -19.58 0.78 9.79
CA ALA A 173 -20.90 0.65 10.40
C ALA A 173 -21.82 -0.34 9.66
N ALA A 174 -21.51 -0.66 8.40
CA ALA A 174 -22.21 -1.62 7.58
C ALA A 174 -21.57 -3.03 7.57
N MET A 175 -20.46 -3.22 8.29
CA MET A 175 -19.71 -4.48 8.34
C MET A 175 -19.75 -5.12 9.73
N HIS A 176 -19.71 -6.45 9.75
CA HIS A 176 -19.52 -7.25 10.96
C HIS A 176 -18.04 -7.43 11.27
N HIS A 177 -17.19 -7.58 10.24
CA HIS A 177 -15.75 -7.57 10.42
C HIS A 177 -15.22 -6.14 10.49
N ARG A 178 -14.18 -5.97 11.31
CA ARG A 178 -13.47 -4.71 11.44
C ARG A 178 -12.63 -4.47 10.19
N LEU A 179 -12.62 -3.22 9.70
CA LEU A 179 -11.62 -2.75 8.77
C LEU A 179 -10.27 -2.69 9.49
N GLU A 180 -9.26 -3.34 8.92
CA GLU A 180 -7.97 -3.54 9.60
C GLU A 180 -6.88 -2.58 9.09
N ALA A 181 -6.99 -2.07 7.87
CA ALA A 181 -5.97 -1.23 7.26
C ALA A 181 -6.55 -0.03 6.49
N HIS A 182 -5.82 1.08 6.51
CA HIS A 182 -6.08 2.23 5.66
C HIS A 182 -4.80 2.68 4.98
N GLN A 183 -4.80 2.69 3.66
CA GLN A 183 -3.66 3.16 2.88
C GLN A 183 -3.82 4.61 2.43
N LEU A 184 -2.88 5.49 2.80
CA LEU A 184 -2.91 6.93 2.48
C LEU A 184 -1.55 7.45 1.99
N GLN A 185 -1.57 8.60 1.33
CA GLN A 185 -0.34 9.30 0.99
C GLN A 185 0.21 9.96 2.23
N LEU A 186 1.48 9.77 2.55
CA LEU A 186 2.14 10.53 3.61
C LEU A 186 3.65 10.52 3.36
N SER A 187 4.29 11.68 3.47
CA SER A 187 5.75 11.83 3.38
C SER A 187 6.15 13.21 3.90
N LEU A 188 7.45 13.49 3.99
CA LEU A 188 7.92 14.86 4.23
C LEU A 188 7.39 15.85 3.17
N ASP A 189 7.26 15.44 1.91
CA ASP A 189 6.69 16.23 0.80
C ASP A 189 5.15 16.37 0.87
N HIS A 190 4.49 15.54 1.68
CA HIS A 190 3.04 15.53 1.82
C HIS A 190 2.63 15.20 3.26
N ALA A 191 2.85 16.17 4.16
CA ALA A 191 2.54 16.02 5.58
C ALA A 191 1.11 16.48 5.95
N THR A 192 0.32 16.95 4.99
CA THR A 192 -1.06 17.44 5.21
C THR A 192 -1.94 16.50 6.04
N PRO A 193 -1.91 15.16 5.85
CA PRO A 193 -2.76 14.25 6.63
C PRO A 193 -2.50 14.27 8.14
N LEU A 194 -1.34 14.75 8.59
CA LEU A 194 -1.00 14.92 10.01
C LEU A 194 -1.69 16.12 10.66
N PHE A 195 -2.27 17.02 9.86
CA PHE A 195 -2.81 18.30 10.33
C PHE A 195 -4.26 18.55 9.92
N ASP A 196 -4.86 17.66 9.14
CA ASP A 196 -6.25 17.79 8.68
C ASP A 196 -7.21 16.77 9.30
N GLY A 197 -6.76 16.08 10.35
CA GLY A 197 -7.53 15.10 11.13
C GLY A 197 -7.64 13.72 10.49
N ARG A 198 -7.16 13.51 9.26
CA ARG A 198 -7.20 12.17 8.62
C ARG A 198 -6.35 11.15 9.35
N TYR A 199 -5.10 11.50 9.67
CA TYR A 199 -4.19 10.58 10.36
C TYR A 199 -4.66 10.30 11.79
N ASP A 200 -5.11 11.33 12.51
CA ASP A 200 -5.63 11.17 13.88
C ASP A 200 -6.84 10.24 13.91
N ALA A 201 -7.80 10.44 13.00
CA ALA A 201 -8.98 9.58 12.92
C ALA A 201 -8.61 8.12 12.57
N LEU A 202 -7.65 7.92 11.67
CA LEU A 202 -7.15 6.59 11.31
C LEU A 202 -6.59 5.87 12.55
N VAL A 203 -5.75 6.55 13.33
CA VAL A 203 -5.14 5.99 14.55
C VAL A 203 -6.20 5.77 15.63
N ALA A 204 -7.11 6.72 15.83
CA ALA A 204 -8.18 6.63 16.83
C ALA A 204 -9.14 5.47 16.56
N ASP A 205 -9.46 5.22 15.29
CA ASP A 205 -10.30 4.09 14.89
C ASP A 205 -9.50 2.77 14.85
N GLY A 206 -8.17 2.83 15.06
CA GLY A 206 -7.22 1.72 15.16
C GLY A 206 -7.04 0.95 13.86
N LEU A 207 -7.02 1.65 12.73
CA LEU A 207 -6.64 1.11 11.42
C LEU A 207 -5.10 1.06 11.33
N ALA A 208 -4.54 0.02 10.71
CA ALA A 208 -3.12 0.00 10.37
C ALA A 208 -2.83 1.05 9.28
N PRO A 209 -1.99 2.08 9.51
CA PRO A 209 -1.69 3.09 8.50
C PRO A 209 -0.66 2.55 7.51
N LEU A 210 -1.08 2.28 6.28
CA LEU A 210 -0.18 1.94 5.18
C LEU A 210 0.15 3.20 4.38
N VAL A 211 1.42 3.53 4.22
CA VAL A 211 1.83 4.82 3.64
C VAL A 211 2.37 4.64 2.23
N TRP A 212 1.61 5.09 1.23
CA TRP A 212 2.08 5.11 -0.17
C TRP A 212 2.83 6.40 -0.50
N SER A 213 3.77 6.32 -1.45
CA SER A 213 4.74 7.38 -1.76
C SER A 213 5.46 7.95 -0.52
N PRO A 214 6.04 7.10 0.35
CA PRO A 214 6.70 7.57 1.58
C PRO A 214 7.89 8.50 1.33
N LEU A 215 8.45 8.47 0.12
CA LEU A 215 9.54 9.34 -0.35
C LEU A 215 9.05 10.38 -1.37
N GLY A 216 7.75 10.68 -1.43
CA GLY A 216 7.19 11.68 -2.35
C GLY A 216 7.44 11.39 -3.84
N GLY A 217 7.56 10.11 -4.22
CA GLY A 217 7.97 9.74 -5.59
C GLY A 217 9.40 10.20 -5.96
N GLY A 218 10.26 10.45 -4.97
CA GLY A 218 11.61 10.99 -5.14
C GLY A 218 11.73 12.49 -4.85
N ARG A 219 10.62 13.22 -4.73
CA ARG A 219 10.63 14.67 -4.48
C ARG A 219 11.25 15.06 -3.14
N VAL A 220 11.22 14.18 -2.13
CA VAL A 220 11.87 14.45 -0.83
C VAL A 220 13.37 14.69 -0.96
N PHE A 221 14.01 14.16 -2.01
CA PHE A 221 15.45 14.34 -2.30
C PHE A 221 15.74 15.55 -3.21
N GLN A 222 14.70 16.30 -3.58
CA GLN A 222 14.80 17.50 -4.41
C GLN A 222 14.20 18.72 -3.69
N GLY A 223 13.55 18.50 -2.55
CA GLY A 223 12.87 19.52 -1.78
C GLY A 223 13.78 20.23 -0.76
N PRO A 224 13.23 21.20 -0.02
CA PRO A 224 14.02 22.06 0.87
C PRO A 224 14.67 21.32 2.05
N ALA A 225 14.15 20.14 2.41
CA ALA A 225 14.69 19.31 3.49
C ALA A 225 15.92 18.47 3.10
N VAL A 226 16.34 18.44 1.81
CA VAL A 226 17.38 17.53 1.33
C VAL A 226 18.71 17.66 2.09
N GLY A 227 19.18 18.88 2.33
CA GLY A 227 20.44 19.11 3.04
C GLY A 227 20.40 18.61 4.49
N LEU A 228 19.25 18.75 5.16
CA LEU A 228 19.07 18.23 6.52
C LEU A 228 18.93 16.70 6.52
N LEU A 229 18.23 16.12 5.54
CA LEU A 229 18.16 14.67 5.36
C LEU A 229 19.56 14.06 5.18
N ASP A 230 20.39 14.64 4.32
CA ASP A 230 21.76 14.17 4.07
C ASP A 230 22.64 14.33 5.32
N HIS A 231 22.50 15.44 6.04
CA HIS A 231 23.23 15.65 7.29
C HIS A 231 22.87 14.60 8.35
N LEU A 232 21.57 14.39 8.60
CA LEU A 232 21.10 13.40 9.57
C LEU A 232 21.45 11.97 9.14
N ALA A 233 21.42 11.67 7.84
CA ALA A 233 21.87 10.39 7.31
C ALA A 233 23.34 10.13 7.69
N GLY A 234 24.22 11.14 7.56
CA GLY A 234 25.61 11.06 8.00
C GLY A 234 25.77 10.88 9.51
N VAL A 235 24.99 11.61 10.31
CA VAL A 235 25.00 11.50 11.79
C VAL A 235 24.61 10.10 12.26
N HIS A 236 23.58 9.52 11.63
CA HIS A 236 23.03 8.21 12.02
C HIS A 236 23.67 7.02 11.30
N GLY A 237 24.59 7.27 10.35
CA GLY A 237 25.18 6.20 9.53
C GLY A 237 24.16 5.46 8.67
N ALA A 238 23.10 6.15 8.24
CA ALA A 238 21.97 5.62 7.50
C ALA A 238 21.87 6.27 6.11
N THR A 239 20.92 5.84 5.29
CA THR A 239 20.61 6.53 4.03
C THR A 239 19.64 7.70 4.24
N PRO A 240 19.63 8.72 3.37
CA PRO A 240 18.60 9.77 3.41
C PRO A 240 17.17 9.21 3.30
N ALA A 241 17.00 8.10 2.57
CA ALA A 241 15.74 7.39 2.48
C ALA A 241 15.37 6.73 3.82
N GLY A 242 16.33 6.10 4.49
CA GLY A 242 16.17 5.53 5.83
C GLY A 242 15.74 6.56 6.86
N VAL A 243 16.37 7.75 6.87
CA VAL A 243 15.97 8.88 7.73
C VAL A 243 14.55 9.34 7.44
N ALA A 244 14.17 9.48 6.16
CA ALA A 244 12.80 9.85 5.79
C ALA A 244 11.76 8.80 6.22
N LEU A 245 12.09 7.51 6.18
CA LEU A 245 11.22 6.46 6.72
C LEU A 245 11.18 6.43 8.25
N ALA A 246 12.31 6.71 8.93
CA ALA A 246 12.35 6.85 10.38
C ALA A 246 11.46 8.02 10.86
N TRP A 247 11.39 9.11 10.10
CA TRP A 247 10.45 10.21 10.33
C TRP A 247 8.99 9.74 10.31
N LEU A 248 8.61 8.87 9.36
CA LEU A 248 7.27 8.27 9.34
C LEU A 248 7.05 7.35 10.53
N ARG A 249 7.99 6.42 10.80
CA ARG A 249 7.85 5.40 11.87
C ARG A 249 7.78 5.98 13.28
N ALA A 250 8.29 7.21 13.49
CA ALA A 250 8.19 7.92 14.76
C ALA A 250 6.75 8.36 15.10
N LEU A 251 5.82 8.34 14.14
CA LEU A 251 4.42 8.71 14.37
C LEU A 251 3.66 7.66 15.21
N PRO A 252 2.70 8.09 16.06
CA PRO A 252 1.78 7.18 16.74
C PRO A 252 1.02 6.29 15.75
N GLY A 253 0.70 5.05 16.14
CA GLY A 253 0.10 4.08 15.21
C GLY A 253 1.10 3.41 14.27
N ARG A 254 2.40 3.78 14.32
CA ARG A 254 3.53 3.12 13.63
C ARG A 254 3.23 2.87 12.15
N PRO A 255 3.09 3.93 11.34
CA PRO A 255 2.72 3.79 9.94
C PRO A 255 3.74 2.93 9.20
N VAL A 256 3.26 2.06 8.33
CA VAL A 256 4.08 1.11 7.57
C VAL A 256 4.27 1.65 6.14
N PRO A 257 5.47 2.07 5.75
CA PRO A 257 5.74 2.57 4.41
C PRO A 257 5.55 1.47 3.34
N VAL A 258 5.05 1.86 2.16
CA VAL A 258 5.02 1.00 0.96
C VAL A 258 6.10 1.47 0.00
N ILE A 259 7.15 0.67 -0.14
CA ILE A 259 8.35 1.01 -0.91
C ILE A 259 8.18 0.55 -2.36
N GLY A 260 8.12 1.50 -3.29
CA GLY A 260 7.99 1.20 -4.72
C GLY A 260 9.30 0.86 -5.45
N SER A 261 10.44 0.75 -4.75
CA SER A 261 11.70 0.34 -5.39
C SER A 261 11.71 -1.17 -5.61
N LEU A 262 12.20 -1.61 -6.78
CA LEU A 262 12.45 -3.03 -7.07
C LEU A 262 13.95 -3.34 -7.19
N ARG A 263 14.81 -2.34 -6.96
CA ARG A 263 16.27 -2.53 -6.90
C ARG A 263 16.64 -3.13 -5.55
N ALA A 264 17.30 -4.28 -5.56
CA ALA A 264 17.68 -5.01 -4.35
C ALA A 264 18.51 -4.13 -3.41
N GLU A 265 19.52 -3.44 -3.93
CA GLU A 265 20.44 -2.66 -3.11
C GLU A 265 19.73 -1.55 -2.32
N ARG A 266 18.69 -0.91 -2.90
CA ARG A 266 17.89 0.08 -2.15
C ARG A 266 17.04 -0.55 -1.06
N ILE A 267 16.54 -1.76 -1.30
CA ILE A 267 15.71 -2.47 -0.33
C ILE A 267 16.59 -2.92 0.83
N ASP A 268 17.77 -3.45 0.54
CA ASP A 268 18.78 -3.86 1.53
C ASP A 268 19.19 -2.68 2.41
N ASP A 269 19.43 -1.51 1.81
CA ASP A 269 19.72 -0.28 2.55
C ASP A 269 18.57 0.13 3.49
N LEU A 270 17.33 0.10 3.01
CA LEU A 270 16.16 0.43 3.82
C LEU A 270 15.89 -0.59 4.92
N ALA A 271 16.18 -1.88 4.67
CA ALA A 271 16.08 -2.94 5.67
C ALA A 271 17.12 -2.74 6.78
N ARG A 272 18.35 -2.33 6.42
CA ARG A 272 19.40 -1.98 7.38
C ARG A 272 19.02 -0.77 8.24
N ASP A 273 18.32 0.19 7.64
CA ASP A 273 17.86 1.42 8.30
C ASP A 273 16.51 1.25 9.04
N ALA A 274 15.97 0.03 9.13
CA ALA A 274 14.62 -0.23 9.64
C ALA A 274 14.43 0.16 11.12
N ASP A 275 15.47 0.00 11.94
CA ASP A 275 15.45 0.29 13.38
C ASP A 275 15.88 1.73 13.71
N LEU A 276 16.23 2.53 12.68
CA LEU A 276 16.58 3.93 12.87
C LEU A 276 15.42 4.68 13.53
N SER A 277 15.75 5.41 14.60
CA SER A 277 14.84 6.24 15.39
C SER A 277 15.38 7.66 15.49
N LEU A 278 14.53 8.65 15.21
CA LEU A 278 14.86 10.06 15.34
C LEU A 278 14.54 10.57 16.73
N VAL A 279 15.36 11.46 17.27
CA VAL A 279 14.97 12.23 18.46
C VAL A 279 13.94 13.29 18.07
N ARG A 280 13.10 13.69 19.03
CA ARG A 280 11.99 14.64 18.80
C ARG A 280 12.42 15.93 18.08
N PRO A 281 13.55 16.59 18.43
CA PRO A 281 14.01 17.78 17.71
C PRO A 281 14.34 17.51 16.22
N GLU A 282 14.98 16.39 15.89
CA GLU A 282 15.28 16.04 14.49
C GLU A 282 14.00 15.85 13.68
N TRP A 283 13.00 15.21 14.29
CA TRP A 283 11.70 15.00 13.65
C TRP A 283 11.02 16.31 13.26
N TYR A 284 11.00 17.29 14.18
CA TYR A 284 10.43 18.61 13.92
C TYR A 284 11.29 19.43 12.96
N ALA A 285 12.62 19.36 13.05
CA ALA A 285 13.51 20.06 12.12
C ALA A 285 13.29 19.61 10.68
N LEU A 286 13.10 18.31 10.43
CA LEU A 286 12.73 17.78 9.12
C LEU A 286 11.35 18.27 8.66
N LEU A 287 10.37 18.31 9.56
CA LEU A 287 9.03 18.81 9.24
C LEU A 287 9.05 20.29 8.84
N GLU A 288 9.72 21.14 9.62
CA GLU A 288 9.83 22.58 9.35
C GLU A 288 10.59 22.83 8.04
N ALA A 289 11.72 22.13 7.85
CA ALA A 289 12.49 22.21 6.61
C ALA A 289 11.62 21.82 5.41
N ALA A 290 10.84 20.74 5.49
CA ALA A 290 9.98 20.31 4.39
C ALA A 290 8.82 21.27 4.11
N ARG A 291 8.23 21.89 5.14
CA ARG A 291 7.13 22.87 5.01
C ARG A 291 7.58 24.27 4.61
N GLY A 292 8.86 24.58 4.83
CA GLY A 292 9.41 25.91 4.59
C GLY A 292 9.00 26.95 5.62
N HIS A 293 8.45 26.55 6.78
CA HIS A 293 8.07 27.47 7.86
C HIS A 293 8.09 26.75 9.24
N PRO A 294 8.28 27.50 10.35
CA PRO A 294 8.28 26.93 11.71
C PRO A 294 6.92 26.37 12.14
N VAL A 295 6.89 25.56 13.20
CA VAL A 295 5.64 24.98 13.75
C VAL A 295 4.72 26.01 14.43
N ALA A 296 5.20 27.23 14.68
CA ALA A 296 4.44 28.37 15.22
C ALA A 296 4.89 29.69 14.60
#